data_AF-B7JRG6-F1
#
_entry.id   AF-B7JRG6-F1
#
_cell.length_a   1.000
_cell.length_b   1.000
_cell.length_c   1.000
_cell.angle_alpha   90.00
_cell.angle_beta   90.00
_cell.angle_gamma   90.00
#
_symmetry.space_group_name_H-M   'P 1'
#
loop_
_entity.id
_entity.type
_entity.pdbx_description
1 polymer ?
#
loop_
_entity_poly.entity_id
_entity_poly.type
_entity_poly.pdbx_seq_one_letter_code
_entity_poly.pdbx_strand_id
1 'polypeptide(L)'
;MDLTSDEAIEFAKLNAGVVQPSKTSINPYYLGIKMFEDIEERYNNPTEEMKRRGVKPGSGRDKIFEVREIEWDVSFLRNYLNKDLVMREDMYLFQRQGKEYKVIDKEWEHVRDQLVNMRTNGGFPYLVVEDGDYLKNGELYIKHSYEGIELDLKYLEKVLPYLHQLWGRTVHMESIVESKGVVFSYDGKMVHRKYV
;
A
#
# COMPACT_ATOMS: atom_id res chain seq x y z
N MET A 1 -3.02 -12.39 -30.51
CA MET A 1 -1.99 -11.47 -31.04
C MET A 1 -1.41 -12.15 -32.26
N ASP A 2 -1.08 -11.38 -33.29
CA ASP A 2 -0.41 -11.91 -34.47
C ASP A 2 1.10 -11.73 -34.24
N LEU A 3 1.76 -12.76 -33.71
CA LEU A 3 3.18 -12.77 -33.36
C LEU A 3 3.88 -13.88 -34.16
N THR A 4 5.08 -13.61 -34.65
CA THR A 4 5.96 -14.67 -35.17
C THR A 4 6.40 -15.61 -34.04
N SER A 5 6.89 -16.80 -34.39
CA SER A 5 7.37 -17.77 -33.40
C SER A 5 8.47 -17.20 -32.50
N ASP A 6 9.40 -16.41 -33.06
CA ASP A 6 10.50 -15.81 -32.30
C ASP A 6 9.97 -14.73 -31.34
N GLU A 7 9.07 -13.85 -31.81
CA GLU A 7 8.44 -12.83 -30.97
C GLU A 7 7.57 -13.44 -29.86
N ALA A 8 6.87 -14.55 -30.14
CA ALA A 8 6.09 -15.26 -29.15
C ALA A 8 6.96 -15.83 -28.01
N ILE A 9 8.14 -16.36 -28.35
CA ILE A 9 9.13 -16.85 -27.36
C ILE A 9 9.68 -15.68 -26.54
N GLU A 10 10.03 -14.57 -27.19
CA GLU A 10 10.55 -13.39 -26.50
C GLU A 10 9.49 -12.79 -25.56
N PHE A 11 8.27 -12.62 -26.04
CA PHE A 11 7.13 -12.16 -25.23
C PHE A 11 6.91 -13.07 -24.02
N ALA A 12 6.87 -14.40 -24.23
CA ALA A 12 6.66 -15.35 -23.15
C ALA A 12 7.77 -15.25 -22.09
N LYS A 13 9.03 -15.12 -22.52
CA LYS A 13 10.18 -14.96 -21.62
C LYS A 13 10.10 -13.67 -20.80
N LEU A 14 9.78 -12.55 -21.45
CA LEU A 14 9.63 -11.25 -20.78
C LEU A 14 8.46 -11.27 -19.79
N ASN A 15 7.30 -11.75 -20.23
CA ASN A 15 6.11 -11.84 -19.39
C ASN A 15 6.36 -12.72 -18.16
N ALA A 16 6.98 -13.90 -18.34
CA ALA A 16 7.33 -14.79 -17.23
C ALA A 16 8.26 -14.12 -16.20
N GLY A 17 9.18 -13.27 -16.65
CA GLY A 17 10.04 -12.48 -15.76
C GLY A 17 9.26 -11.40 -14.99
N VAL A 18 8.35 -10.68 -15.66
CA VAL A 18 7.55 -9.62 -15.04
C VAL A 18 6.59 -10.16 -13.98
N VAL A 19 5.97 -11.31 -14.25
CA VAL A 19 4.95 -11.91 -13.37
C VAL A 19 5.56 -12.92 -12.38
N GLN A 20 6.87 -12.98 -12.27
CA GLN A 20 7.53 -13.95 -11.40
C GLN A 20 7.19 -13.67 -9.92
N PRO A 21 6.62 -14.64 -9.18
CA PRO A 21 6.33 -14.46 -7.77
C PRO A 21 7.63 -14.33 -6.96
N SER A 22 7.59 -13.52 -5.91
CA SER A 22 8.69 -13.37 -4.94
C SER A 22 8.37 -14.12 -3.66
N LYS A 23 9.40 -14.67 -3.01
CA LYS A 23 9.27 -15.44 -1.76
C LYS A 23 9.08 -14.54 -0.53
N THR A 24 9.51 -13.29 -0.62
CA THR A 24 9.61 -12.36 0.52
C THR A 24 8.92 -11.03 0.26
N SER A 25 8.29 -10.87 -0.89
CA SER A 25 7.56 -9.66 -1.24
C SER A 25 6.44 -10.02 -2.19
N ILE A 26 5.42 -9.17 -2.23
CA ILE A 26 4.34 -9.33 -3.20
C ILE A 26 4.81 -8.70 -4.51
N ASN A 27 4.76 -9.49 -5.59
CA ASN A 27 4.88 -8.95 -6.94
C ASN A 27 3.50 -8.41 -7.36
N PRO A 28 3.32 -7.09 -7.53
CA PRO A 28 2.02 -6.51 -7.88
C PRO A 28 1.51 -6.97 -9.26
N TYR A 29 2.40 -7.27 -10.21
CA TYR A 29 2.00 -7.78 -11.54
C TYR A 29 1.43 -9.19 -11.45
N TYR A 30 2.07 -10.05 -10.67
CA TYR A 30 1.58 -11.40 -10.41
C TYR A 30 0.20 -11.35 -9.72
N LEU A 31 0.10 -10.59 -8.62
CA LEU A 31 -1.14 -10.48 -7.86
C LEU A 31 -2.28 -9.90 -8.71
N GLY A 32 -2.01 -8.86 -9.49
CA GLY A 32 -3.01 -8.26 -10.38
C GLY A 32 -3.55 -9.24 -11.42
N ILE A 33 -2.67 -10.06 -12.02
CA ILE A 33 -3.10 -11.11 -12.97
C ILE A 33 -3.96 -12.15 -12.24
N LYS A 34 -3.55 -12.62 -11.07
CA LYS A 34 -4.34 -13.58 -10.28
C LYS A 34 -5.72 -13.06 -9.88
N MET A 35 -5.81 -11.76 -9.56
CA MET A 35 -7.10 -11.11 -9.31
C MET A 35 -7.97 -11.05 -10.56
N PHE A 36 -7.41 -10.75 -11.74
CA PHE A 36 -8.18 -10.75 -12.98
C PHE A 36 -8.59 -12.17 -13.42
N GLU A 37 -7.73 -13.17 -13.28
CA GLU A 37 -8.06 -14.58 -13.51
C GLU A 37 -9.24 -15.01 -12.60
N ASP A 38 -9.22 -14.62 -11.33
CA ASP A 38 -10.31 -14.88 -10.38
C ASP A 38 -11.63 -14.19 -10.79
N ILE A 39 -11.56 -12.94 -11.25
CA ILE A 39 -12.73 -12.22 -11.77
C ILE A 39 -13.30 -12.93 -12.99
N GLU A 40 -12.45 -13.28 -13.96
CA GLU A 40 -12.88 -13.97 -15.16
C GLU A 40 -13.53 -15.32 -14.85
N GLU A 41 -12.92 -16.12 -13.97
CA GLU A 41 -13.44 -17.41 -13.55
C GLU A 41 -14.83 -17.29 -12.91
N ARG A 42 -15.00 -16.37 -11.94
CA ARG A 42 -16.27 -16.19 -11.23
C ARG A 42 -17.39 -15.64 -12.10
N TYR A 43 -17.08 -14.75 -13.04
CA TYR A 43 -18.09 -14.16 -13.92
C TYR A 43 -18.35 -15.04 -15.16
N ASN A 44 -17.42 -15.92 -15.54
CA ASN A 44 -17.70 -16.99 -16.48
C ASN A 44 -18.60 -18.07 -15.88
N ASN A 45 -18.38 -18.40 -14.59
CA ASN A 45 -19.11 -19.41 -13.85
C ASN A 45 -19.85 -18.82 -12.62
N PRO A 46 -20.84 -17.93 -12.82
CA PRO A 46 -21.47 -17.23 -11.72
C PRO A 46 -22.28 -18.15 -10.82
N THR A 47 -22.26 -17.87 -9.52
CA THR A 47 -23.13 -18.53 -8.54
C THR A 47 -24.60 -18.18 -8.79
N GLU A 48 -25.52 -18.95 -8.22
CA GLU A 48 -26.96 -18.67 -8.32
C GLU A 48 -27.33 -17.27 -7.77
N GLU A 49 -26.62 -16.79 -6.75
CA GLU A 49 -26.80 -15.43 -6.24
C GLU A 49 -26.36 -14.39 -7.26
N MET A 50 -25.20 -14.56 -7.90
CA MET A 50 -24.71 -13.67 -8.95
C MET A 50 -25.67 -13.61 -10.14
N LYS A 51 -26.23 -14.76 -10.55
CA LYS A 51 -27.25 -14.83 -11.61
C LYS A 51 -28.52 -14.07 -11.23
N ARG A 52 -29.00 -14.19 -9.98
CA ARG A 52 -30.15 -13.41 -9.48
C ARG A 52 -29.89 -11.90 -9.50
N ARG A 53 -28.64 -11.48 -9.35
CA ARG A 53 -28.19 -10.08 -9.45
C ARG A 53 -27.93 -9.62 -10.90
N GLY A 54 -28.18 -10.49 -11.89
CA GLY A 54 -28.10 -10.15 -13.31
C GLY A 54 -26.77 -10.51 -13.99
N VAL A 55 -25.86 -11.23 -13.32
CA VAL A 55 -24.61 -11.69 -13.95
C VAL A 55 -24.90 -12.78 -14.96
N LYS A 56 -24.40 -12.61 -16.18
CA LYS A 56 -24.55 -13.58 -17.27
C LYS A 56 -23.37 -14.56 -17.27
N PRO A 57 -23.58 -15.88 -17.37
CA PRO A 57 -22.50 -16.82 -17.59
C PRO A 57 -21.67 -16.46 -18.83
N GLY A 58 -20.35 -16.68 -18.75
CA GLY A 58 -19.41 -16.31 -19.82
C GLY A 58 -19.08 -14.80 -19.90
N SER A 59 -19.52 -13.97 -18.95
CA SER A 59 -19.27 -12.51 -18.98
C SER A 59 -17.95 -12.10 -18.31
N GLY A 60 -17.02 -13.03 -18.06
CA GLY A 60 -15.80 -12.76 -17.30
C GLY A 60 -14.90 -11.72 -17.94
N ARG A 61 -14.70 -11.82 -19.25
CA ARG A 61 -13.88 -10.87 -20.00
C ARG A 61 -14.48 -9.47 -19.99
N ASP A 62 -15.79 -9.34 -20.19
CA ASP A 62 -16.49 -8.04 -20.12
C ASP A 62 -16.32 -7.41 -18.75
N LYS A 63 -16.41 -8.23 -17.68
CA LYS A 63 -16.21 -7.75 -16.32
C LYS A 63 -14.80 -7.26 -16.07
N ILE A 64 -13.76 -7.92 -16.60
CA ILE A 64 -12.38 -7.42 -16.49
C ILE A 64 -12.27 -6.01 -17.06
N PHE A 65 -12.86 -5.75 -18.24
CA PHE A 65 -12.79 -4.43 -18.86
C PHE A 65 -13.57 -3.37 -18.08
N GLU A 66 -14.75 -3.71 -17.55
CA GLU A 66 -15.51 -2.83 -16.65
C GLU A 66 -14.69 -2.47 -15.40
N VAL A 67 -14.07 -3.47 -14.76
CA VAL A 67 -13.22 -3.27 -13.58
C VAL A 67 -12.04 -2.35 -13.88
N ARG A 68 -11.38 -2.54 -15.02
CA ARG A 68 -10.25 -1.69 -15.45
C ARG A 68 -10.63 -0.24 -15.73
N GLU A 69 -11.90 0.02 -16.04
CA GLU A 69 -12.41 1.36 -16.31
C GLU A 69 -12.79 2.11 -15.01
N ILE A 70 -13.32 1.37 -14.02
CA ILE A 70 -13.92 1.96 -12.82
C ILE A 70 -12.98 1.92 -11.61
N GLU A 71 -12.20 0.86 -11.46
CA GLU A 71 -11.43 0.61 -10.24
C GLU A 71 -10.04 1.23 -10.30
N TRP A 72 -9.60 1.78 -9.18
CA TRP A 72 -8.22 2.23 -8.96
C TRP A 72 -7.55 1.24 -8.00
N ASP A 73 -6.21 1.23 -7.88
CA ASP A 73 -5.45 0.22 -7.10
C ASP A 73 -6.06 -0.12 -5.73
N VAL A 74 -6.45 0.92 -4.97
CA VAL A 74 -7.05 0.78 -3.63
C VAL A 74 -8.40 0.07 -3.68
N SER A 75 -9.29 0.50 -4.57
CA SER A 75 -10.64 -0.07 -4.67
C SER A 75 -10.61 -1.45 -5.33
N PHE A 76 -9.68 -1.69 -6.27
CA PHE A 76 -9.45 -2.99 -6.88
C PHE A 76 -9.06 -4.03 -5.83
N LEU A 77 -8.05 -3.74 -4.98
CA LEU A 77 -7.68 -4.61 -3.87
C LEU A 77 -8.84 -4.82 -2.90
N ARG A 78 -9.50 -3.73 -2.47
CA ARG A 78 -10.60 -3.81 -1.50
C ARG A 78 -11.76 -4.68 -1.98
N ASN A 79 -12.15 -4.55 -3.24
CA ASN A 79 -13.36 -5.15 -3.79
C ASN A 79 -13.14 -6.57 -4.32
N TYR A 80 -11.93 -6.89 -4.80
CA TYR A 80 -11.67 -8.13 -5.54
C TYR A 80 -10.64 -9.07 -4.91
N LEU A 81 -9.82 -8.62 -3.96
CA LEU A 81 -8.96 -9.52 -3.17
C LEU A 81 -9.82 -10.18 -2.08
N ASN A 82 -10.28 -11.40 -2.36
CA ASN A 82 -11.18 -12.15 -1.50
C ASN A 82 -10.46 -13.27 -0.73
N LYS A 83 -11.17 -13.87 0.22
CA LYS A 83 -10.66 -14.96 1.07
C LYS A 83 -10.12 -16.14 0.26
N ASP A 84 -10.86 -16.59 -0.74
CA ASP A 84 -10.48 -17.79 -1.52
C ASP A 84 -9.20 -17.53 -2.31
N LEU A 85 -9.06 -16.33 -2.88
CA LEU A 85 -7.84 -15.92 -3.57
C LEU A 85 -6.64 -15.81 -2.61
N VAL A 86 -6.81 -15.16 -1.46
CA VAL A 86 -5.76 -15.04 -0.43
C VAL A 86 -5.27 -16.41 0.04
N MET A 87 -6.19 -17.35 0.25
CA MET A 87 -5.86 -18.72 0.65
C MET A 87 -5.21 -19.53 -0.48
N ARG A 88 -5.73 -19.41 -1.71
CA ARG A 88 -5.18 -20.10 -2.90
C ARG A 88 -3.76 -19.66 -3.22
N GLU A 89 -3.45 -18.38 -3.02
CA GLU A 89 -2.12 -17.80 -3.26
C GLU A 89 -1.21 -17.85 -2.01
N ASP A 90 -1.63 -18.52 -0.93
CA ASP A 90 -0.92 -18.66 0.35
C ASP A 90 -0.37 -17.32 0.88
N MET A 91 -1.21 -16.28 0.86
CA MET A 91 -0.79 -14.94 1.31
C MET A 91 -0.93 -14.82 2.83
N TYR A 92 0.11 -14.28 3.48
CA TYR A 92 0.13 -14.06 4.93
C TYR A 92 1.00 -12.85 5.28
N LEU A 93 0.72 -12.22 6.43
CA LEU A 93 1.55 -11.13 6.95
C LEU A 93 2.73 -11.71 7.72
N PHE A 94 3.93 -11.20 7.43
CA PHE A 94 5.14 -11.58 8.15
C PHE A 94 5.88 -10.36 8.65
N GLN A 95 6.53 -10.51 9.80
CA GLN A 95 7.36 -9.47 10.41
C GLN A 95 8.75 -10.04 10.72
N ARG A 96 9.78 -9.21 10.54
CA ARG A 96 11.13 -9.58 10.96
C ARG A 96 11.26 -9.44 12.47
N GLN A 97 11.42 -10.56 13.18
CA GLN A 97 11.74 -10.60 14.59
C GLN A 97 13.22 -11.01 14.75
N GLY A 98 14.08 -10.04 15.04
CA GLY A 98 15.53 -10.25 15.08
C GLY A 98 16.10 -10.59 13.69
N LYS A 99 16.60 -11.81 13.53
CA LYS A 99 17.15 -12.33 12.25
C LYS A 99 16.15 -13.16 11.45
N GLU A 100 15.00 -13.49 12.02
CA GLU A 100 14.02 -14.41 11.43
C GLU A 100 12.77 -13.68 10.99
N TYR A 101 12.11 -14.17 9.95
CA TYR A 101 10.77 -13.76 9.57
C TYR A 101 9.76 -14.70 10.20
N LYS A 102 8.78 -14.15 10.90
CA LYS A 102 7.66 -14.92 11.47
C LYS A 102 6.36 -14.45 10.87
N VAL A 103 5.49 -15.42 10.58
CA VAL A 103 4.10 -15.14 10.20
C VAL A 103 3.40 -14.59 11.43
N ILE A 104 2.88 -13.37 11.31
CA ILE A 104 2.17 -12.67 12.38
C ILE A 104 0.66 -12.78 12.20
N ASP A 105 0.19 -12.96 10.97
CA ASP A 105 -1.23 -13.04 10.67
C ASP A 105 -1.52 -13.84 9.40
N LYS A 106 -2.65 -14.53 9.39
CA LYS A 106 -3.19 -15.31 8.26
C LYS A 106 -4.64 -14.96 7.95
N GLU A 107 -5.26 -14.06 8.70
CA GLU A 107 -6.62 -13.61 8.42
C GLU A 107 -6.63 -12.78 7.14
N TRP A 108 -7.48 -13.19 6.20
CA TRP A 108 -7.46 -12.63 4.84
C TRP A 108 -7.81 -11.13 4.80
N GLU A 109 -8.67 -10.68 5.72
CA GLU A 109 -9.04 -9.27 5.84
C GLU A 109 -7.83 -8.42 6.22
N HIS A 110 -7.01 -8.89 7.17
CA HIS A 110 -5.80 -8.18 7.57
C HIS A 110 -4.76 -8.16 6.44
N VAL A 111 -4.63 -9.25 5.67
CA VAL A 111 -3.76 -9.27 4.48
C VAL A 111 -4.21 -8.23 3.44
N ARG A 112 -5.52 -8.19 3.14
CA ARG A 112 -6.11 -7.22 2.20
C ARG A 112 -5.92 -5.80 2.71
N ASP A 113 -6.25 -5.53 3.96
CA ASP A 113 -6.24 -4.18 4.53
C ASP A 113 -4.81 -3.64 4.61
N GLN A 114 -3.83 -4.49 4.92
CA GLN A 114 -2.42 -4.10 4.86
C GLN A 114 -2.00 -3.69 3.45
N LEU A 115 -2.38 -4.48 2.43
CA LEU A 115 -2.09 -4.17 1.03
C LEU A 115 -2.77 -2.88 0.56
N VAL A 116 -4.01 -2.66 0.97
CA VAL A 116 -4.75 -1.42 0.71
C VAL A 116 -4.04 -0.24 1.35
N ASN A 117 -3.64 -0.35 2.62
CA ASN A 117 -2.95 0.73 3.34
C ASN A 117 -1.59 1.07 2.71
N MET A 118 -0.86 0.09 2.16
CA MET A 118 0.36 0.34 1.38
C MET A 118 0.13 1.14 0.09
N ARG A 119 -1.12 1.27 -0.36
CA ARG A 119 -1.49 2.03 -1.57
C ARG A 119 -2.19 3.34 -1.24
N THR A 120 -2.70 3.52 -0.02
CA THR A 120 -3.17 4.81 0.47
C THR A 120 -2.04 5.83 0.41
N ASN A 121 -2.26 6.94 -0.28
CA ASN A 121 -1.26 7.98 -0.56
C ASN A 121 0.08 7.44 -1.14
N GLY A 122 0.03 6.32 -1.87
CA GLY A 122 1.23 5.65 -2.40
C GLY A 122 2.17 5.10 -1.33
N GLY A 123 1.71 4.94 -0.09
CA GLY A 123 2.52 4.55 1.06
C GLY A 123 3.36 5.71 1.63
N PHE A 124 3.16 6.94 1.16
CA PHE A 124 3.82 8.12 1.71
C PHE A 124 3.02 8.67 2.90
N PRO A 125 3.70 9.12 3.97
CA PRO A 125 3.01 9.72 5.11
C PRO A 125 2.31 11.01 4.70
N TYR A 126 1.10 11.23 5.22
CA TYR A 126 0.34 12.45 4.98
C TYR A 126 0.72 13.52 6.02
N LEU A 127 1.44 14.54 5.57
CA LEU A 127 1.95 15.63 6.41
C LEU A 127 1.30 16.95 6.01
N VAL A 128 0.86 17.72 7.01
CA VAL A 128 0.21 19.01 6.82
C VAL A 128 0.94 20.08 7.62
N VAL A 129 1.20 21.24 7.01
CA VAL A 129 1.64 22.43 7.75
C VAL A 129 0.42 22.97 8.51
N GLU A 130 0.42 22.79 9.83
CA GLU A 130 -0.69 23.23 10.71
C GLU A 130 -0.50 24.69 11.13
N ASP A 131 0.74 25.12 11.36
CA ASP A 131 1.08 26.52 11.70
C ASP A 131 2.45 26.92 11.13
N GLY A 132 2.53 28.06 10.45
CA GLY A 132 3.77 28.64 9.92
C GLY A 132 4.32 29.80 10.77
N ASP A 133 3.65 30.16 11.85
CA ASP A 133 4.12 31.14 12.83
C ASP A 133 3.90 30.58 14.25
N TYR A 134 4.32 29.33 14.43
CA TYR A 134 4.10 28.63 15.68
C TYR A 134 4.72 29.38 16.85
N LEU A 135 3.96 29.50 17.94
CA LEU A 135 4.28 30.31 19.12
C LEU A 135 4.61 31.79 18.81
N LYS A 136 4.20 32.29 17.64
CA LYS A 136 4.50 33.64 17.14
C LYS A 136 6.01 33.91 16.99
N ASN A 137 6.78 32.86 16.71
CA ASN A 137 8.23 32.94 16.54
C ASN A 137 8.69 32.61 15.11
N GLY A 138 7.78 32.54 14.14
CA GLY A 138 8.06 32.10 12.77
C GLY A 138 8.50 30.64 12.68
N GLU A 139 8.22 29.83 13.68
CA GLU A 139 8.56 28.41 13.71
C GLU A 139 7.53 27.60 12.92
N LEU A 140 7.97 26.52 12.30
CA LEU A 140 7.12 25.68 11.46
C LEU A 140 6.56 24.52 12.28
N TYR A 141 5.24 24.37 12.33
CA TYR A 141 4.57 23.22 12.92
C TYR A 141 3.92 22.36 11.85
N ILE A 142 4.44 21.14 11.71
CA ILE A 142 3.94 20.12 10.79
C ILE A 142 3.25 19.04 11.60
N LYS A 143 2.05 18.67 11.18
CA LYS A 143 1.29 17.56 11.74
C LYS A 143 1.30 16.38 10.79
N HIS A 144 1.70 15.23 11.31
CA HIS A 144 1.45 13.95 10.66
C HIS A 144 0.00 13.53 10.92
N SER A 145 -0.79 13.51 9.85
CA SER A 145 -2.12 12.90 9.88
C SER A 145 -1.96 11.38 9.97
N TYR A 146 -1.95 10.87 11.20
CA TYR A 146 -1.72 9.45 11.46
C TYR A 146 -2.86 8.58 10.91
N GLU A 147 -2.53 7.73 9.94
CA GLU A 147 -3.45 6.79 9.29
C GLU A 147 -3.20 5.33 9.73
N GLY A 148 -2.67 5.13 10.95
CA GLY A 148 -2.35 3.80 11.48
C GLY A 148 -0.92 3.32 11.20
N ILE A 149 -0.10 4.13 10.52
CA ILE A 149 1.31 3.85 10.23
C ILE A 149 2.16 4.95 10.85
N GLU A 150 3.14 4.57 11.66
CA GLU A 150 4.08 5.52 12.28
C GLU A 150 5.18 5.95 11.29
N LEU A 151 5.76 7.14 11.51
CA LEU A 151 6.94 7.57 10.75
C LEU A 151 8.17 6.73 11.15
N ASP A 152 9.03 6.40 10.19
CA ASP A 152 10.35 5.86 10.51
C ASP A 152 11.17 6.92 11.27
N LEU A 153 11.40 6.66 12.55
CA LEU A 153 12.07 7.61 13.44
C LEU A 153 13.49 7.96 12.97
N LYS A 154 14.24 7.00 12.43
CA LYS A 154 15.60 7.23 11.94
C LYS A 154 15.61 8.10 10.69
N TYR A 155 14.60 7.94 9.84
CA TYR A 155 14.42 8.78 8.67
C TYR A 155 13.95 10.19 9.07
N LEU A 156 12.95 10.29 9.94
CA LEU A 156 12.43 11.55 10.47
C LEU A 156 13.53 12.42 11.09
N GLU A 157 14.35 11.84 11.98
CA GLU A 157 15.46 12.56 12.64
C GLU A 157 16.48 13.10 11.64
N LYS A 158 16.64 12.46 10.47
CA LYS A 158 17.51 12.94 9.39
C LYS A 158 16.84 13.98 8.49
N VAL A 159 15.51 13.95 8.36
CA VAL A 159 14.75 14.87 7.52
C VAL A 159 14.58 16.25 8.17
N LEU A 160 14.39 16.30 9.50
CA LEU A 160 14.19 17.56 10.23
C LEU A 160 15.28 18.63 9.98
N PRO A 161 16.58 18.29 9.94
CA PRO A 161 17.63 19.23 9.57
C PRO A 161 17.45 19.86 8.19
N TYR A 162 16.99 19.09 7.20
CA TYR A 162 16.75 19.61 5.84
C TYR A 162 15.51 20.51 5.81
N LEU A 163 14.46 20.17 6.56
CA LEU A 163 13.29 21.05 6.70
C LEU A 163 13.66 22.38 7.35
N HIS A 164 14.48 22.35 8.41
CA HIS A 164 15.01 23.57 9.01
C HIS A 164 15.91 24.34 8.04
N GLN A 165 16.74 23.68 7.24
CA GLN A 165 17.55 24.36 6.23
C GLN A 165 16.67 25.13 5.22
N LEU A 166 15.54 24.55 4.82
CA LEU A 166 14.61 25.18 3.88
C LEU A 166 13.77 26.28 4.54
N TRP A 167 13.30 26.07 5.76
CA TRP A 167 12.45 27.00 6.49
C TRP A 167 13.21 28.16 7.13
N GLY A 168 14.42 27.90 7.61
CA GLY A 168 15.33 28.86 8.25
C GLY A 168 15.12 29.07 9.75
N ARG A 169 14.14 28.41 10.37
CA ARG A 169 13.83 28.46 11.81
C ARG A 169 13.51 27.07 12.35
N THR A 170 13.31 26.95 13.66
CA THR A 170 12.90 25.71 14.34
C THR A 170 11.72 25.07 13.62
N VAL A 171 11.79 23.75 13.43
CA VAL A 171 10.72 22.94 12.84
C VAL A 171 10.25 21.91 13.85
N HIS A 172 8.93 21.79 14.00
CA HIS A 172 8.23 20.84 14.84
C HIS A 172 7.46 19.85 13.95
N MET A 173 7.57 18.56 14.26
CA MET A 173 6.81 17.49 13.63
C MET A 173 6.04 16.74 14.71
N GLU A 174 4.72 16.90 14.74
CA GLU A 174 3.82 16.09 15.55
C GLU A 174 3.53 14.78 14.84
N SER A 175 3.66 13.66 15.56
CA SER A 175 3.31 12.31 15.08
C SER A 175 2.89 11.43 16.26
N ILE A 176 2.37 10.25 15.95
CA ILE A 176 2.11 9.19 16.93
C ILE A 176 3.27 8.20 16.93
N VAL A 177 3.70 7.78 18.13
CA VAL A 177 4.70 6.72 18.37
C VAL A 177 4.23 5.87 19.53
N GLU A 178 4.13 4.55 19.34
CA GLU A 178 3.61 3.59 20.33
C GLU A 178 2.25 4.04 20.89
N SER A 179 1.36 4.50 20.00
CA SER A 179 0.02 5.03 20.33
C SER A 179 0.02 6.29 21.21
N LYS A 180 1.15 7.00 21.33
CA LYS A 180 1.26 8.27 22.07
C LYS A 180 1.62 9.42 21.15
N GLY A 181 1.05 10.59 21.40
CA GLY A 181 1.43 11.82 20.71
C GLY A 181 2.86 12.22 21.05
N VAL A 182 3.63 12.58 20.03
CA VAL A 182 5.03 13.00 20.17
C VAL A 182 5.31 14.15 19.21
N VAL A 183 5.96 15.19 19.71
CA VAL A 183 6.50 16.27 18.90
C VAL A 183 8.01 16.16 18.86
N PHE A 184 8.55 16.06 17.64
CA PHE A 184 9.96 16.13 17.34
C PHE A 184 10.29 17.55 16.91
N SER A 185 11.25 18.21 17.57
CA SER A 185 11.62 19.59 17.29
C SER A 185 13.09 19.69 16.95
N TYR A 186 13.45 20.38 15.87
CA TYR A 186 14.85 20.62 15.52
C TYR A 186 15.16 22.12 15.54
N ASP A 187 16.08 22.50 16.41
CA ASP A 187 16.46 23.90 16.73
C ASP A 187 17.70 24.41 15.97
N GLY A 188 18.13 23.66 14.94
CA GLY A 188 19.37 23.94 14.21
C GLY A 188 20.62 23.27 14.79
N LYS A 189 20.52 22.59 15.94
CA LYS A 189 21.63 21.84 16.55
C LYS A 189 21.28 20.38 16.76
N MET A 190 20.14 20.10 17.39
CA MET A 190 19.73 18.74 17.72
C MET A 190 18.22 18.54 17.62
N VAL A 191 17.81 17.28 17.49
CA VAL A 191 16.40 16.89 17.53
C VAL A 191 16.01 16.61 18.97
N HIS A 192 15.01 17.34 19.46
CA HIS A 192 14.38 17.15 20.75
C HIS A 192 13.07 16.38 20.59
N ARG A 193 12.74 15.51 21.56
CA ARG A 193 11.50 14.72 21.57
C ARG A 193 10.69 15.06 22.81
N LYS A 194 9.41 15.42 22.62
CA LYS A 194 8.47 15.69 23.71
C LYS A 194 7.18 14.88 23.51
N TYR A 195 6.75 14.14 24.52
CA TYR A 195 5.46 13.47 24.52
C TYR A 195 4.35 14.48 24.84
N VAL A 196 3.20 14.33 24.17
CA VAL A 196 2.01 15.20 24.28
C VAL A 196 0.84 14.41 24.81
#